data_AF-A0A7J7Q553-F1
#
_entry.id   AF-A0A7J7Q553-F1
#
_cell.length_a   1.000
_cell.length_b   1.000
_cell.length_c   1.000
_cell.angle_alpha   90.00
_cell.angle_beta   90.00
_cell.angle_gamma   90.00
#
_symmetry.space_group_name_H-M   'P 1'
#
loop_
_entity.id
_entity.type
_entity.pdbx_description
1 polymer ?
#
loop_
_entity_poly.entity_id
_entity_poly.type
_entity_poly.pdbx_seq_one_letter_code
_entity_poly.pdbx_strand_id
1 'polypeptide(L)'
;MDRLSDLSSLSSLSSSFLEYPAERLRPGTVSPQRHVPAHITRPAYAVSATTPGQLGLSKQPEIHDAQGKAAMRAASQLAAAALQLAGGLVQPGVTTEQLDVAVHDFIIAHGAYPSPLGYHGFPKSICTSVNEVVCHGIPDSRPLQEGDIVNVDVTAYLNGHHGDTNAMFFVGQPSAAAAELVDVTQQALDAAIQLCGPDVPFKAMGMPSTALQMQ
;
A
#
# COMPACT_ATOMS: atom_id res chain seq x y z
N MET A 1 30.66 -27.48 -16.36
CA MET A 1 31.66 -27.02 -15.39
C MET A 1 31.00 -25.91 -14.59
N ASP A 2 30.83 -26.19 -13.31
CA ASP A 2 29.80 -25.67 -12.42
C ASP A 2 29.91 -24.17 -12.12
N ARG A 3 28.79 -23.45 -12.31
CA ARG A 3 28.53 -22.14 -11.68
C ARG A 3 27.60 -22.32 -10.47
N LEU A 4 27.85 -23.36 -9.68
CA LEU A 4 27.14 -23.66 -8.43
C LEU A 4 28.07 -23.75 -7.21
N SER A 5 29.34 -23.36 -7.35
CA SER A 5 30.34 -23.51 -6.29
C SER A 5 30.60 -22.26 -5.46
N ASP A 6 29.85 -21.17 -5.61
CA ASP A 6 30.10 -19.93 -4.84
C ASP A 6 28.99 -19.56 -3.86
N LEU A 7 28.46 -20.57 -3.17
CA LEU A 7 27.63 -20.37 -1.97
C LEU A 7 28.48 -20.04 -0.73
N SER A 8 29.81 -20.08 -0.85
CA SER A 8 30.74 -19.64 0.19
C SER A 8 30.80 -18.12 0.34
N SER A 9 30.56 -17.34 -0.72
CA SER A 9 30.55 -15.87 -0.65
C SER A 9 29.40 -15.32 0.20
N LEU A 10 28.29 -16.08 0.35
CA LEU A 10 27.16 -15.73 1.21
C LEU A 10 27.48 -15.79 2.71
N SER A 11 28.55 -16.52 3.10
CA SER A 11 29.04 -16.53 4.48
C SER A 11 29.80 -15.27 4.88
N SER A 12 30.10 -14.39 3.91
CA SER A 12 30.77 -13.11 4.12
C SER A 12 29.82 -11.91 4.11
N LEU A 13 28.51 -12.16 4.03
CA LEU A 13 27.51 -11.12 4.29
C LEU A 13 27.65 -10.74 5.77
N SER A 14 28.45 -9.71 5.96
CA SER A 14 28.72 -8.99 7.19
C SER A 14 27.50 -9.00 8.11
N SER A 15 27.75 -9.20 9.40
CA SER A 15 26.79 -9.03 10.48
C SER A 15 26.08 -7.66 10.49
N SER A 16 26.41 -6.76 9.57
CA SER A 16 25.72 -5.50 9.30
C SER A 16 24.34 -5.63 8.64
N PHE A 17 23.92 -6.82 8.17
CA PHE A 17 22.57 -7.03 7.63
C PHE A 17 21.47 -7.15 8.70
N LEU A 18 21.83 -7.21 9.99
CA LEU A 18 20.91 -7.50 11.08
C LEU A 18 20.99 -6.49 12.24
N GLU A 19 21.16 -5.20 11.95
CA GLU A 19 20.64 -4.17 12.86
C GLU A 19 19.15 -3.92 12.54
N TYR A 20 18.35 -5.00 12.54
CA TYR A 20 16.90 -4.87 12.68
C TYR A 20 16.63 -4.49 14.14
N PRO A 21 15.73 -3.53 14.43
CA PRO A 21 15.47 -3.11 15.81
C PRO A 21 15.20 -4.33 16.70
N ALA A 22 15.92 -4.42 17.82
CA ALA A 22 15.92 -5.60 18.70
C ALA A 22 14.52 -5.93 19.27
N GLU A 23 13.61 -4.96 19.27
CA GLU A 23 12.24 -5.12 19.74
C GLU A 23 11.24 -5.26 18.59
N ARG A 24 10.58 -6.42 18.57
CA ARG A 24 9.43 -6.68 17.69
C ARG A 24 8.33 -5.65 17.94
N LEU A 25 7.68 -5.18 16.87
CA LEU A 25 6.53 -4.28 16.92
C LEU A 25 5.41 -4.83 17.83
N ARG A 26 4.66 -3.91 18.43
CA ARG A 26 3.45 -4.21 19.20
C ARG A 26 2.32 -3.31 18.72
N PRO A 27 1.07 -3.81 18.65
CA PRO A 27 -0.08 -2.97 18.39
C PRO A 27 -0.23 -1.90 19.48
N GLY A 28 -0.51 -0.68 19.06
CA GLY A 28 -0.97 0.42 19.90
C GLY A 28 -2.47 0.36 20.17
N THR A 29 -3.02 1.45 20.72
CA THR A 29 -4.46 1.60 20.91
C THR A 29 -5.11 2.06 19.62
N VAL A 30 -6.15 1.35 19.17
CA VAL A 30 -6.94 1.71 17.99
C VAL A 30 -8.11 2.59 18.41
N SER A 31 -8.22 3.79 17.86
CA SER A 31 -9.34 4.68 18.13
C SER A 31 -10.62 4.20 17.42
N PRO A 32 -11.84 4.64 17.85
CA PRO A 32 -13.08 4.32 17.16
C PRO A 32 -13.07 4.71 15.68
N GLN A 33 -13.89 4.02 14.88
CA GLN A 33 -14.05 4.30 13.45
C GLN A 33 -14.50 5.75 13.22
N ARG A 34 -13.87 6.44 12.25
CA ARG A 34 -14.23 7.83 11.90
C ARG A 34 -15.52 7.90 11.09
N HIS A 35 -16.25 9.00 11.28
CA HIS A 35 -17.53 9.26 10.63
C HIS A 35 -17.36 9.74 9.19
N VAL A 36 -18.07 9.10 8.27
CA VAL A 36 -18.20 9.54 6.87
C VAL A 36 -19.54 10.29 6.70
N PRO A 37 -19.56 11.55 6.23
CA PRO A 37 -20.79 12.30 5.99
C PRO A 37 -21.81 11.59 5.08
N ALA A 38 -23.10 11.77 5.34
CA ALA A 38 -24.17 11.08 4.62
C ALA A 38 -24.16 11.32 3.10
N HIS A 39 -23.75 12.51 2.66
CA HIS A 39 -23.73 12.91 1.24
C HIS A 39 -22.62 12.24 0.41
N ILE A 40 -21.64 11.60 1.06
CA ILE A 40 -20.58 10.87 0.37
C ILE A 40 -21.14 9.55 -0.15
N THR A 41 -20.97 9.29 -1.45
CA THR A 41 -21.36 8.01 -2.06
C THR A 41 -20.53 6.88 -1.45
N ARG A 42 -21.21 5.83 -0.96
CA ARG A 42 -20.58 4.68 -0.32
C ARG A 42 -20.51 3.48 -1.27
N PRO A 43 -19.43 2.69 -1.21
CA PRO A 43 -19.39 1.40 -1.90
C PRO A 43 -20.38 0.42 -1.25
N ALA A 44 -20.76 -0.62 -1.99
CA ALA A 44 -21.82 -1.55 -1.58
C ALA A 44 -21.58 -2.18 -0.20
N TYR A 45 -20.34 -2.59 0.10
CA TYR A 45 -19.98 -3.21 1.39
C TYR A 45 -20.09 -2.26 2.60
N ALA A 46 -20.15 -0.94 2.37
CA ALA A 46 -20.33 0.04 3.44
C ALA A 46 -21.81 0.36 3.70
N VAL A 47 -22.72 -0.10 2.83
CA VAL A 47 -24.17 0.14 2.94
C VAL A 47 -24.92 -1.14 3.32
N SER A 48 -24.49 -2.29 2.83
CA SER A 48 -25.11 -3.58 3.13
C SER A 48 -24.18 -4.49 3.93
N ALA A 49 -24.76 -5.44 4.68
CA ALA A 49 -24.01 -6.55 5.27
C ALA A 49 -23.45 -7.54 4.22
N THR A 50 -23.49 -7.18 2.93
CA THR A 50 -22.99 -8.00 1.84
C THR A 50 -21.48 -7.85 1.78
N THR A 51 -20.79 -8.96 1.98
CA THR A 51 -19.34 -8.97 1.83
C THR A 51 -18.95 -8.79 0.35
N PRO A 52 -17.83 -8.11 0.04
CA PRO A 52 -17.35 -7.87 -1.32
C PRO A 52 -17.34 -9.12 -2.24
N GLY A 53 -17.08 -10.31 -1.69
CA GLY A 53 -17.09 -11.58 -2.43
C GLY A 53 -18.49 -12.16 -2.74
N GLN A 54 -19.55 -11.67 -2.09
CA GLN A 54 -20.93 -12.10 -2.32
C GLN A 54 -21.62 -11.34 -3.46
N LEU A 55 -20.99 -10.29 -3.99
CA LEU A 55 -21.53 -9.48 -5.09
C LEU A 55 -21.42 -10.14 -6.47
N GLY A 56 -20.87 -11.36 -6.54
CA GLY A 56 -20.64 -12.08 -7.78
C GLY A 56 -19.47 -11.48 -8.56
N LEU A 57 -18.28 -12.06 -8.38
CA LEU A 57 -17.12 -11.67 -9.18
C LEU A 57 -17.27 -12.26 -10.58
N SER A 58 -17.27 -11.39 -11.59
CA SER A 58 -17.08 -11.83 -12.98
C SER A 58 -15.74 -12.57 -13.10
N LYS A 59 -15.75 -13.72 -13.77
CA LYS A 59 -14.49 -14.42 -14.14
C LYS A 59 -13.75 -13.73 -15.30
N GLN A 60 -14.42 -12.81 -15.98
CA GLN A 60 -13.85 -12.06 -17.11
C GLN A 60 -13.39 -10.68 -16.63
N PRO A 61 -12.20 -10.21 -17.04
CA PRO A 61 -11.77 -8.85 -16.80
C PRO A 61 -12.78 -7.84 -17.34
N GLU A 62 -13.04 -6.78 -16.58
CA GLU A 62 -13.88 -5.68 -17.04
C GLU A 62 -13.13 -4.85 -18.11
N ILE A 63 -13.82 -4.54 -19.21
CA ILE A 63 -13.29 -3.67 -20.27
C ILE A 63 -14.02 -2.33 -20.18
N HIS A 64 -13.36 -1.32 -19.63
CA HIS A 64 -13.95 0.00 -19.45
C HIS A 64 -14.03 0.82 -20.75
N ASP A 65 -15.15 1.50 -20.93
CA ASP A 65 -15.34 2.51 -21.96
C ASP A 65 -14.61 3.83 -21.61
N ALA A 66 -14.85 4.90 -22.37
CA ALA A 66 -14.24 6.19 -22.12
C ALA A 66 -14.64 6.79 -20.75
N GLN A 67 -15.87 6.57 -20.31
CA GLN A 67 -16.40 7.11 -19.05
C GLN A 67 -15.80 6.37 -17.86
N GLY A 68 -15.78 5.03 -17.88
CA GLY A 68 -15.14 4.21 -16.84
C GLY A 68 -13.67 4.55 -16.69
N LYS A 69 -12.93 4.67 -17.81
CA LYS A 69 -11.51 5.10 -17.78
C LYS A 69 -11.33 6.50 -17.18
N ALA A 70 -12.24 7.44 -17.45
CA ALA A 70 -12.17 8.78 -16.85
C ALA A 70 -12.44 8.75 -15.34
N ALA A 71 -13.41 7.95 -14.89
CA ALA A 71 -13.72 7.78 -13.47
C ALA A 71 -12.57 7.10 -12.71
N MET A 72 -11.98 6.04 -13.26
CA MET A 72 -10.78 5.38 -12.70
C MET A 72 -9.61 6.36 -12.57
N ARG A 73 -9.36 7.20 -13.58
CA ARG A 73 -8.31 8.22 -13.52
C ARG A 73 -8.54 9.20 -12.38
N ALA A 74 -9.77 9.71 -12.23
CA ALA A 74 -10.11 10.64 -11.15
C ALA A 74 -9.91 10.02 -9.77
N ALA A 75 -10.39 8.78 -9.55
CA ALA A 75 -10.21 8.07 -8.28
C ALA A 75 -8.72 7.79 -7.99
N SER A 76 -7.96 7.37 -9.00
CA SER A 76 -6.52 7.08 -8.86
C SER A 76 -5.69 8.34 -8.58
N GLN A 77 -6.03 9.46 -9.23
CA GLN A 77 -5.39 10.76 -8.97
C GLN A 77 -5.65 11.24 -7.54
N LEU A 78 -6.88 11.05 -7.04
CA LEU A 78 -7.20 11.38 -5.65
C LEU A 78 -6.41 10.50 -4.66
N ALA A 79 -6.36 9.19 -4.89
CA ALA A 79 -5.60 8.27 -4.04
C ALA A 79 -4.11 8.63 -4.01
N ALA A 80 -3.52 8.94 -5.17
CA ALA A 80 -2.12 9.39 -5.27
C ALA A 80 -1.89 10.72 -4.52
N ALA A 81 -2.81 11.69 -4.62
CA ALA A 81 -2.70 12.95 -3.88
C ALA A 81 -2.81 12.75 -2.36
N ALA A 82 -3.70 11.86 -1.90
CA ALA A 82 -3.80 11.48 -0.50
C ALA A 82 -2.53 10.76 0.00
N LEU A 83 -1.93 9.90 -0.82
CA LEU A 83 -0.67 9.24 -0.50
C LEU A 83 0.48 10.26 -0.37
N GLN A 84 0.53 11.26 -1.26
CA GLN A 84 1.49 12.37 -1.17
C GLN A 84 1.32 13.19 0.11
N LEU A 85 0.07 13.48 0.49
CA LEU A 85 -0.23 14.14 1.78
C LEU A 85 0.31 13.30 2.95
N ALA A 86 0.01 12.00 2.97
CA ALA A 86 0.48 11.11 4.03
C ALA A 86 2.01 11.11 4.11
N GLY A 87 2.69 10.96 2.97
CA GLY A 87 4.15 11.00 2.88
C GLY A 87 4.76 12.29 3.42
N GLY A 88 4.12 13.44 3.18
CA GLY A 88 4.55 14.73 3.72
C GLY A 88 4.40 14.88 5.24
N LEU A 89 3.65 13.98 5.89
CA LEU A 89 3.44 13.96 7.34
C LEU A 89 4.31 12.90 8.05
N VAL A 90 4.97 12.00 7.32
CA VAL A 90 5.82 10.96 7.89
C VAL A 90 7.07 11.59 8.50
N GLN A 91 7.17 11.50 9.83
CA GLN A 91 8.33 11.95 10.61
C GLN A 91 8.33 11.28 12.00
N PRO A 92 9.47 11.26 12.71
CA PRO A 92 9.52 10.73 14.07
C PRO A 92 8.49 11.38 14.99
N GLY A 93 7.82 10.55 15.81
CA GLY A 93 6.82 10.98 16.79
C GLY A 93 5.39 11.08 16.25
N VAL A 94 5.18 11.17 14.93
CA VAL A 94 3.83 11.10 14.33
C VAL A 94 3.29 9.69 14.48
N THR A 95 2.04 9.53 14.92
CA THR A 95 1.41 8.21 15.02
C THR A 95 0.78 7.81 13.69
N THR A 96 0.64 6.50 13.47
CA THR A 96 -0.08 5.99 12.30
C THR A 96 -1.55 6.42 12.30
N GLU A 97 -2.18 6.54 13.47
CA GLU A 97 -3.51 7.17 13.62
C GLU A 97 -3.55 8.61 13.09
N GLN A 98 -2.52 9.42 13.32
CA GLN A 98 -2.49 10.80 12.80
C GLN A 98 -2.44 10.83 11.27
N LEU A 99 -1.74 9.88 10.65
CA LEU A 99 -1.74 9.71 9.19
C LEU A 99 -3.14 9.31 8.69
N ASP A 100 -3.80 8.36 9.36
CA ASP A 100 -5.16 7.94 9.04
C ASP A 100 -6.16 9.09 9.11
N VAL A 101 -6.10 9.89 10.18
CA VAL A 101 -6.97 11.07 10.35
C VAL A 101 -6.77 12.07 9.21
N ALA A 102 -5.52 12.40 8.88
CA ALA A 102 -5.22 13.36 7.83
C ALA A 102 -5.70 12.87 6.45
N VAL A 103 -5.46 11.61 6.12
CA VAL A 103 -5.90 11.03 4.84
C VAL A 103 -7.41 10.87 4.79
N HIS A 104 -8.06 10.45 5.89
CA HIS A 104 -9.51 10.38 5.99
C HIS A 104 -10.13 11.75 5.69
N ASP A 105 -9.71 12.78 6.42
CA ASP A 105 -10.28 14.12 6.30
C ASP A 105 -10.03 14.69 4.89
N PHE A 106 -8.87 14.41 4.28
CA PHE A 106 -8.56 14.78 2.90
C PHE A 106 -9.49 14.08 1.89
N ILE A 107 -9.68 12.76 2.00
CA ILE A 107 -10.57 12.00 1.10
C ILE A 107 -12.01 12.50 1.21
N ILE A 108 -12.49 12.76 2.43
CA ILE A 108 -13.83 13.33 2.66
C ILE A 108 -13.96 14.72 2.04
N ALA A 109 -12.96 15.59 2.21
CA ALA A 109 -12.97 16.94 1.64
C ALA A 109 -13.05 16.94 0.10
N HIS A 110 -12.63 15.85 -0.54
CA HIS A 110 -12.71 15.66 -2.00
C HIS A 110 -13.94 14.86 -2.45
N GLY A 111 -14.93 14.68 -1.58
CA GLY A 111 -16.20 14.05 -1.93
C GLY A 111 -16.12 12.54 -2.14
N ALA A 112 -15.06 11.89 -1.65
CA ALA A 112 -14.80 10.47 -1.82
C ALA A 112 -14.93 9.69 -0.51
N TYR A 113 -14.99 8.36 -0.64
CA TYR A 113 -15.04 7.42 0.49
C TYR A 113 -13.69 6.72 0.65
N PRO A 114 -13.12 6.62 1.88
CA PRO A 114 -11.90 5.85 2.11
C PRO A 114 -12.21 4.35 2.07
N SER A 115 -11.81 3.67 0.99
CA SER A 115 -12.27 2.31 0.68
C SER A 115 -11.98 1.29 1.79
N PRO A 116 -10.81 1.28 2.46
CA PRO A 116 -10.54 0.32 3.53
C PRO A 116 -11.57 0.38 4.67
N LEU A 117 -12.19 1.54 4.90
CA LEU A 117 -13.09 1.75 6.02
C LEU A 117 -14.32 0.83 5.93
N GLY A 118 -14.47 -0.06 6.91
CA GLY A 118 -15.55 -1.05 6.98
C GLY A 118 -15.39 -2.23 6.01
N TYR A 119 -14.37 -2.25 5.15
CA TYR A 119 -14.12 -3.35 4.22
C TYR A 119 -13.76 -4.62 5.00
N HIS A 120 -14.61 -5.64 4.97
CA HIS A 120 -14.50 -6.83 5.83
C HIS A 120 -14.33 -6.50 7.34
N GLY A 121 -14.90 -5.38 7.80
CA GLY A 121 -14.78 -4.92 9.18
C GLY A 121 -13.45 -4.23 9.51
N PHE A 122 -12.63 -3.89 8.52
CA PHE A 122 -11.40 -3.12 8.74
C PHE A 122 -11.72 -1.74 9.33
N PRO A 123 -11.08 -1.33 10.45
CA PRO A 123 -11.58 -0.23 11.28
C PRO A 123 -11.10 1.17 10.87
N LYS A 124 -10.19 1.26 9.89
CA LYS A 124 -9.47 2.49 9.53
C LYS A 124 -9.59 2.80 8.04
N SER A 125 -9.17 4.00 7.68
CA SER A 125 -9.34 4.61 6.36
C SER A 125 -8.19 4.29 5.41
N ILE A 126 -7.02 3.94 5.97
CA ILE A 126 -5.80 3.53 5.26
C ILE A 126 -5.15 2.34 5.98
N CYS A 127 -4.18 1.70 5.34
CA CYS A 127 -3.25 0.80 6.03
C CYS A 127 -1.92 1.49 6.28
N THR A 128 -1.30 1.22 7.42
CA THR A 128 0.05 1.68 7.77
C THR A 128 0.88 0.51 8.25
N SER A 129 1.84 0.07 7.44
CA SER A 129 2.61 -1.17 7.69
C SER A 129 4.07 -0.81 7.99
N VAL A 130 4.41 -0.80 9.26
CA VAL A 130 5.74 -0.41 9.75
C VAL A 130 6.65 -1.64 9.85
N ASN A 131 7.88 -1.53 9.36
CA ASN A 131 8.96 -2.52 9.48
C ASN A 131 8.55 -3.96 9.09
N GLU A 132 8.41 -4.88 10.04
CA GLU A 132 8.09 -6.29 9.77
C GLU A 132 6.62 -6.54 9.39
N VAL A 133 5.76 -5.52 9.46
CA VAL A 133 4.37 -5.63 9.00
C VAL A 133 4.37 -5.59 7.46
N VAL A 134 4.04 -6.72 6.84
CA VAL A 134 4.04 -6.87 5.37
C VAL A 134 2.98 -6.00 4.70
N CYS A 135 1.73 -6.09 5.18
CA CYS A 135 0.61 -5.33 4.65
C CYS A 135 -0.52 -5.25 5.67
N HIS A 136 -1.51 -4.40 5.41
CA HIS A 136 -2.74 -4.26 6.20
C HIS A 136 -2.51 -3.94 7.69
N GLY A 137 -1.42 -3.25 8.02
CA GLY A 137 -1.25 -2.71 9.37
C GLY A 137 -2.37 -1.72 9.70
N ILE A 138 -2.97 -1.85 10.88
CA ILE A 138 -4.07 -0.99 11.34
C ILE A 138 -3.46 0.26 11.97
N PRO A 139 -3.79 1.47 11.49
CA PRO A 139 -3.44 2.72 12.17
C PRO A 139 -3.83 2.72 13.65
N ASP A 140 -2.88 3.08 14.50
CA ASP A 140 -3.00 3.04 15.95
C ASP A 140 -2.19 4.14 16.64
N SER A 141 -2.13 4.10 17.97
CA SER A 141 -1.44 5.10 18.79
C SER A 141 0.10 4.98 18.78
N ARG A 142 0.71 4.07 18.01
CA ARG A 142 2.18 3.91 17.97
C ARG A 142 2.81 5.12 17.28
N PRO A 143 3.71 5.86 17.94
CA PRO A 143 4.53 6.86 17.26
C PRO A 143 5.56 6.19 16.36
N LEU A 144 5.73 6.72 15.16
CA LEU A 144 6.83 6.37 14.26
C LEU A 144 8.17 6.75 14.89
N GLN A 145 9.18 5.90 14.72
CA GLN A 145 10.51 6.08 15.31
C GLN A 145 11.54 6.41 14.24
N GLU A 146 12.58 7.16 14.61
CA GLU A 146 13.73 7.40 13.74
C GLU A 146 14.29 6.07 13.22
N GLY A 147 14.46 5.97 11.90
CA GLY A 147 14.95 4.76 11.22
C GLY A 147 13.87 3.76 10.82
N ASP A 148 12.60 3.94 11.24
CA ASP A 148 11.49 3.12 10.74
C ASP A 148 11.33 3.29 9.22
N ILE A 149 10.85 2.23 8.57
CA ILE A 149 10.22 2.31 7.26
C ILE A 149 8.73 2.02 7.40
N VAL A 150 7.89 2.79 6.73
CA VAL A 150 6.44 2.65 6.81
C VAL A 150 5.80 2.66 5.43
N ASN A 151 5.10 1.57 5.10
CA ASN A 151 4.18 1.57 3.96
C ASN A 151 2.91 2.32 4.35
N VAL A 152 2.45 3.24 3.51
CA VAL A 152 1.10 3.80 3.60
C VAL A 152 0.32 3.37 2.36
N ASP A 153 -0.82 2.72 2.60
CA ASP A 153 -1.70 2.20 1.54
C ASP A 153 -3.03 2.95 1.53
N VAL A 154 -3.34 3.55 0.39
CA VAL A 154 -4.46 4.47 0.19
C VAL A 154 -5.33 3.98 -0.96
N THR A 155 -6.59 3.71 -0.65
CA THR A 155 -7.61 3.42 -1.66
C THR A 155 -8.79 4.38 -1.53
N ALA A 156 -9.07 5.18 -2.55
CA ALA A 156 -10.20 6.12 -2.56
C ALA A 156 -11.32 5.64 -3.49
N TYR A 157 -12.57 5.70 -3.02
CA TYR A 157 -13.77 5.43 -3.82
C TYR A 157 -14.44 6.73 -4.24
N LEU A 158 -14.44 6.99 -5.54
CA LEU A 158 -14.96 8.21 -6.15
C LEU A 158 -15.68 7.87 -7.46
N ASN A 159 -16.86 8.46 -7.69
CA ASN A 159 -17.63 8.28 -8.92
C ASN A 159 -17.86 6.80 -9.30
N GLY A 160 -18.11 5.95 -8.31
CA GLY A 160 -18.37 4.52 -8.54
C GLY A 160 -17.12 3.65 -8.69
N HIS A 161 -15.91 4.22 -8.64
CA HIS A 161 -14.66 3.52 -8.93
C HIS A 161 -13.67 3.66 -7.78
N HIS A 162 -12.81 2.66 -7.60
CA HIS A 162 -11.70 2.69 -6.66
C HIS A 162 -10.40 3.10 -7.38
N GLY A 163 -9.61 3.97 -6.75
CA GLY A 163 -8.21 4.19 -7.08
C GLY A 163 -7.36 3.71 -5.92
N ASP A 164 -6.33 2.91 -6.21
CA ASP A 164 -5.55 2.17 -5.20
C ASP A 164 -4.05 2.37 -5.42
N THR A 165 -3.32 2.75 -4.37
CA THR A 165 -1.87 2.98 -4.44
C THR A 165 -1.25 3.01 -3.04
N ASN A 166 0.00 2.56 -2.94
CA ASN A 166 0.79 2.64 -1.73
C ASN A 166 2.25 3.00 -2.05
N ALA A 167 2.98 3.46 -1.03
CA ALA A 167 4.42 3.67 -1.10
C ALA A 167 5.08 3.45 0.25
N MET A 168 6.37 3.10 0.22
CA MET A 168 7.23 3.07 1.41
C MET A 168 7.81 4.46 1.67
N PHE A 169 7.73 4.91 2.92
CA PHE A 169 8.34 6.15 3.39
C PHE A 169 9.39 5.87 4.47
N PHE A 170 10.45 6.67 4.48
CA PHE A 170 11.46 6.65 5.52
C PHE A 170 11.06 7.60 6.65
N VAL A 171 11.18 7.14 7.89
CA VAL A 171 10.99 7.98 9.08
C VAL A 171 12.36 8.49 9.52
N GLY A 172 12.70 9.71 9.13
CA GLY A 172 14.05 10.25 9.34
C GLY A 172 15.07 9.52 8.46
N GLN A 173 16.22 9.15 9.02
CA GLN A 173 17.30 8.47 8.32
C GLN A 173 17.18 6.93 8.46
N PRO A 174 16.89 6.19 7.38
CA PRO A 174 16.83 4.74 7.42
C PRO A 174 18.24 4.12 7.51
N SER A 175 18.29 2.85 7.93
CA SER A 175 19.51 2.03 7.78
C SER A 175 19.80 1.77 6.29
N ALA A 176 21.05 1.43 5.97
CA ALA A 176 21.44 1.08 4.60
C ALA A 176 20.63 -0.11 4.05
N ALA A 177 20.41 -1.13 4.88
CA ALA A 177 19.61 -2.31 4.50
C ALA A 177 18.13 -1.95 4.25
N ALA A 178 17.55 -1.05 5.04
CA ALA A 178 16.19 -0.60 4.85
C ALA A 178 16.04 0.26 3.58
N ALA A 179 17.02 1.12 3.29
CA ALA A 179 17.06 1.90 2.06
C ALA A 179 17.18 1.00 0.81
N GLU A 180 18.06 -0.01 0.86
CA GLU A 180 18.23 -1.00 -0.22
C GLU A 180 16.95 -1.81 -0.45
N LEU A 181 16.29 -2.27 0.63
CA LEU A 181 15.02 -3.00 0.53
C LEU A 181 13.94 -2.17 -0.18
N VAL A 182 13.79 -0.90 0.19
CA VAL A 182 12.80 0.01 -0.42
C VAL A 182 13.12 0.25 -1.89
N ASP A 183 14.40 0.49 -2.22
CA ASP A 183 14.85 0.72 -3.61
C ASP A 183 14.59 -0.51 -4.51
N VAL A 184 15.01 -1.71 -4.06
CA VAL A 184 14.80 -2.94 -4.82
C VAL A 184 13.31 -3.26 -4.99
N THR A 185 12.48 -2.95 -3.99
CA THR A 185 11.02 -3.12 -4.07
C THR A 185 10.41 -2.19 -5.14
N GLN A 186 10.85 -0.93 -5.19
CA GLN A 186 10.41 0.02 -6.21
C GLN A 186 10.86 -0.41 -7.62
N GLN A 187 12.11 -0.84 -7.78
CA GLN A 187 12.63 -1.32 -9.07
C GLN A 187 11.86 -2.56 -9.57
N ALA A 188 11.47 -3.47 -8.67
CA ALA A 188 10.66 -4.63 -9.04
C ALA A 188 9.26 -4.21 -9.54
N LEU A 189 8.62 -3.25 -8.87
CA LEU A 189 7.35 -2.69 -9.30
C LEU A 189 7.47 -2.02 -10.68
N ASP A 190 8.48 -1.17 -10.88
CA ASP A 190 8.70 -0.46 -12.13
C ASP A 190 8.96 -1.42 -13.30
N ALA A 191 9.77 -2.46 -13.06
CA ALA A 191 10.00 -3.51 -14.05
C ALA A 191 8.71 -4.25 -14.42
N ALA A 192 7.86 -4.58 -13.45
CA ALA A 192 6.58 -5.22 -13.72
C ALA A 192 5.63 -4.30 -14.52
N ILE A 193 5.57 -3.01 -14.19
CA ILE A 193 4.76 -2.01 -14.93
C ILE A 193 5.22 -1.90 -16.38
N GLN A 194 6.53 -1.93 -16.65
CA GLN A 194 7.08 -1.85 -18.02
C GLN A 194 6.68 -3.04 -18.90
N LEU A 195 6.34 -4.19 -18.31
CA LEU A 195 5.85 -5.36 -19.04
C LEU A 195 4.37 -5.26 -19.42
N CYS A 196 3.60 -4.38 -18.78
CA CYS A 196 2.16 -4.29 -18.99
C CYS A 196 1.83 -3.85 -20.43
N GLY A 197 1.07 -4.68 -21.14
CA GLY A 197 0.59 -4.37 -22.48
C GLY A 197 -0.49 -5.35 -22.95
N PRO A 198 -1.14 -5.07 -24.10
CA PRO A 198 -2.06 -6.02 -24.73
C PRO A 198 -1.40 -7.39 -24.91
N ASP A 199 -2.17 -8.46 -24.69
CA ASP A 199 -1.77 -9.86 -24.87
C ASP A 199 -0.63 -10.37 -23.95
N VAL A 200 -0.12 -9.54 -23.03
CA VAL A 200 0.85 -9.97 -22.02
C VAL A 200 0.12 -10.74 -20.91
N PRO A 201 0.48 -12.01 -20.63
CA PRO A 201 -0.16 -12.78 -19.58
C PRO A 201 0.12 -12.19 -18.19
N PHE A 202 -0.90 -12.08 -17.33
CA PHE A 202 -0.74 -11.54 -15.96
C PHE A 202 0.40 -12.18 -15.16
N LYS A 203 0.61 -13.49 -15.32
CA LYS A 203 1.69 -14.23 -14.64
C LYS A 203 3.11 -13.76 -14.98
N ALA A 204 3.29 -13.05 -16.10
CA ALA A 204 4.59 -12.54 -16.53
C ALA A 204 5.13 -11.49 -15.54
N MET A 205 4.26 -10.71 -14.91
CA MET A 205 4.65 -9.68 -13.93
C MET A 205 5.23 -10.27 -12.64
N GLY A 206 4.92 -11.53 -12.31
CA GLY A 206 5.44 -12.21 -11.12
C GLY A 206 6.73 -13.00 -11.35
N MET A 207 7.29 -12.97 -12.57
CA MET A 207 8.51 -13.69 -12.88
C MET A 207 9.75 -12.90 -12.45
N PRO A 208 10.78 -13.56 -11.89
CA PRO A 208 12.02 -12.88 -11.54
C PRO A 208 12.62 -12.17 -12.76
N SER A 209 13.16 -10.98 -12.57
CA SER A 209 13.74 -10.15 -13.64
C SER A 209 14.82 -10.89 -14.47
N THR A 210 15.51 -11.85 -13.85
CA THR A 210 16.51 -12.72 -14.52
C THR A 210 15.91 -13.69 -15.53
N ALA A 211 14.62 -14.03 -15.43
CA ALA A 211 13.94 -14.93 -16.36
C ALA A 211 13.51 -14.23 -17.65
N LEU A 212 13.39 -12.90 -17.65
CA LEU A 212 12.94 -12.10 -18.80
C LEU A 212 14.09 -11.71 -19.73
N GLN A 213 15.35 -11.86 -19.31
CA GLN A 213 16.53 -11.66 -20.15
C GLN A 213 16.89 -12.89 -21.02
N MET A 214 16.07 -13.96 -20.99
CA MET A 214 16.31 -15.21 -21.72
C MET A 214 15.29 -15.49 -22.84
N GLN A 215 14.57 -14.48 -23.31
CA GLN A 215 13.69 -14.57 -24.49
C GLN A 215 13.99 -13.44 -25.47
#